data_AF-F2F4G9-F1
#
_entry.id   AF-F2F4G9-F1
#
_cell.length_a   1.000
_cell.length_b   1.000
_cell.length_c   1.000
_cell.angle_alpha   90.00
_cell.angle_beta   90.00
_cell.angle_gamma   90.00
#
_symmetry.space_group_name_H-M   'P 1'
#
loop_
_entity.id
_entity.type
_entity.pdbx_description
1 polymer ?
#
loop_
_entity_poly.entity_id
_entity_poly.type
_entity_poly.pdbx_seq_one_letter_code
_entity_poly.pdbx_strand_id
1 'polypeptide(L)'
;MKKITSTALALTLALSIGAQTSLAAGKEDKIPVENPGLEQLQGKDIYTIIEENQDFLTQEDIDLSLLIIKIKDENPLISTEEIIGLVQSDFSDISALSFESAGKTWTNLTAAEKKLVVLFPADALLVKAAQSKTDKLTSERYPKWKDGDKGNAFRHALWNAIMSKDIGKYLAEQFATAHEDHGVTDAVLKKEVWNGFNGVQHKNMDLHNNQMGRDCFYWYDLLPFDTTLADRVDEKIKNGEAKILVK
;
A
#
# COMPACT_ATOMS: atom_id res chain seq x y z
N MET A 1 -52.53 -11.64 14.54
CA MET A 1 -52.23 -11.00 13.24
C MET A 1 -52.13 -9.49 13.46
N LYS A 2 -51.12 -8.80 12.90
CA LYS A 2 -50.83 -7.35 13.06
C LYS A 2 -50.43 -6.91 14.48
N LYS A 3 -49.50 -5.96 14.68
CA LYS A 3 -48.38 -5.49 13.82
C LYS A 3 -47.31 -4.91 14.77
N ILE A 4 -46.04 -5.13 14.46
CA ILE A 4 -44.92 -4.50 15.18
C ILE A 4 -44.85 -3.03 14.78
N THR A 5 -44.59 -2.14 15.74
CA THR A 5 -44.17 -0.75 15.49
C THR A 5 -42.85 -0.51 16.20
N SER A 6 -41.81 -0.26 15.40
CA SER A 6 -40.50 0.20 15.86
C SER A 6 -40.57 1.67 16.25
N THR A 7 -39.87 2.05 17.32
CA THR A 7 -39.72 3.45 17.72
C THR A 7 -38.25 3.81 17.61
N ALA A 8 -37.89 4.64 16.63
CA ALA A 8 -36.53 5.11 16.44
C ALA A 8 -36.14 6.09 17.56
N LEU A 9 -34.95 5.91 18.15
CA LEU A 9 -34.41 6.81 19.15
C LEU A 9 -33.57 7.89 18.44
N ALA A 10 -34.17 9.05 18.20
CA ALA A 10 -33.43 10.23 17.73
C ALA A 10 -32.79 10.93 18.95
N LEU A 11 -31.46 11.02 18.98
CA LEU A 11 -30.74 11.78 20.00
C LEU A 11 -30.29 13.13 19.43
N THR A 12 -30.73 14.21 20.07
CA THR A 12 -30.62 15.57 19.56
C THR A 12 -29.31 16.23 19.98
N LEU A 13 -28.63 16.89 19.04
CA LEU A 13 -27.42 17.66 19.29
C LEU A 13 -27.74 18.95 20.08
N ALA A 14 -27.02 19.20 21.18
CA ALA A 14 -27.17 20.41 22.00
C ALA A 14 -25.89 21.26 21.99
N LEU A 15 -25.85 22.28 21.14
CA LEU A 15 -24.88 23.37 21.23
C LEU A 15 -25.28 24.31 22.37
N SER A 16 -24.35 24.63 23.27
CA SER A 16 -24.48 25.78 24.17
C SER A 16 -23.31 26.75 23.93
N ILE A 17 -23.67 28.00 23.60
CA ILE A 17 -22.74 29.10 23.39
C ILE A 17 -22.70 29.91 24.68
N GLY A 18 -21.53 30.02 25.29
CA GLY A 18 -21.27 30.92 26.41
C GLY A 18 -20.07 31.80 26.08
N ALA A 19 -20.28 33.11 25.96
CA ALA A 19 -19.20 34.06 25.74
C ALA A 19 -19.29 35.20 26.75
N GLN A 20 -18.19 35.49 27.45
CA GLN A 20 -17.80 36.87 27.76
C GLN A 20 -16.31 36.99 28.16
N THR A 21 -15.69 37.99 27.54
CA THR A 21 -14.35 38.61 27.72
C THR A 21 -13.86 38.70 29.17
N SER A 22 -12.55 38.73 29.50
CA SER A 22 -11.39 39.33 28.82
C SER A 22 -10.07 38.64 29.27
N LEU A 23 -8.82 39.02 28.96
CA LEU A 23 -8.21 40.23 28.37
C LEU A 23 -6.98 39.84 27.49
N ALA A 24 -6.01 40.74 27.25
CA ALA A 24 -4.98 40.57 26.21
C ALA A 24 -3.56 40.20 26.71
N ALA A 25 -2.92 39.25 26.02
CA ALA A 25 -1.46 39.14 25.88
C ALA A 25 -1.09 38.32 24.62
N GLY A 26 -0.05 38.76 23.88
CA GLY A 26 0.79 38.00 22.93
C GLY A 26 0.15 36.96 21.97
N LYS A 27 0.18 37.24 20.66
CA LYS A 27 -0.19 36.28 19.60
C LYS A 27 0.76 35.06 19.54
N GLU A 28 0.27 33.91 19.96
CA GLU A 28 0.51 32.62 19.29
C GLU A 28 -0.83 31.91 19.13
N ASP A 29 -1.47 32.07 17.96
CA ASP A 29 -2.74 31.42 17.66
C ASP A 29 -2.53 29.92 17.42
N LYS A 30 -2.45 29.15 18.52
CA LYS A 30 -2.69 27.70 18.49
C LYS A 30 -4.15 27.48 18.17
N ILE A 31 -4.46 27.33 16.89
CA ILE A 31 -5.76 26.84 16.43
C ILE A 31 -5.99 25.48 17.11
N PRO A 32 -7.05 25.30 17.91
CA PRO A 32 -7.42 23.98 18.38
C PRO A 32 -8.01 23.25 17.19
N VAL A 33 -7.18 22.47 16.49
CA VAL A 33 -7.65 21.55 15.45
C VAL A 33 -8.26 20.34 16.14
N GLU A 34 -9.48 20.51 16.65
CA GLU A 34 -10.42 19.39 16.72
C GLU A 34 -10.57 18.89 15.28
N ASN A 35 -9.99 17.73 15.01
CA ASN A 35 -9.92 17.14 13.67
C ASN A 35 -10.94 16.00 13.57
N PRO A 36 -12.20 16.27 13.17
CA PRO A 36 -13.21 15.22 13.00
C PRO A 36 -12.88 14.23 11.86
N GLY A 37 -11.76 14.42 11.14
CA GLY A 37 -11.23 13.45 10.18
C GLY A 37 -10.23 12.44 10.75
N LEU A 38 -9.70 12.64 11.97
CA LEU A 38 -8.74 11.68 12.56
C LEU A 38 -9.40 10.38 13.05
N GLU A 39 -10.70 10.40 13.38
CA GLU A 39 -11.43 9.18 13.78
C GLU A 39 -11.66 8.21 12.60
N GLN A 40 -11.58 8.67 11.35
CA GLN A 40 -11.62 7.80 10.16
C GLN A 40 -10.24 7.19 9.79
N LEU A 41 -9.19 7.53 10.54
CA LEU A 41 -7.84 6.95 10.38
C LEU A 41 -7.53 5.85 11.40
N GLN A 42 -8.51 5.43 12.20
CA GLN A 42 -8.47 4.08 12.79
C GLN A 42 -8.62 3.07 11.65
N GLY A 43 -7.56 2.29 11.42
CA GLY A 43 -7.45 1.43 10.23
C GLY A 43 -8.66 0.53 10.03
N LYS A 44 -9.07 0.37 8.76
CA LYS A 44 -10.12 -0.58 8.39
C LYS A 44 -9.75 -1.97 8.93
N ASP A 45 -10.74 -2.67 9.49
CA ASP A 45 -10.53 -4.06 9.87
C ASP A 45 -10.18 -4.89 8.62
N ILE A 46 -9.46 -5.99 8.83
CA ILE A 46 -8.95 -6.79 7.70
C ILE A 46 -10.07 -7.41 6.86
N TYR A 47 -11.25 -7.70 7.42
CA TYR A 47 -12.35 -8.26 6.64
C TYR A 47 -12.97 -7.21 5.70
N THR A 48 -13.10 -5.95 6.14
CA THR A 48 -13.46 -4.84 5.26
C THR A 48 -12.40 -4.63 4.15
N ILE A 49 -11.10 -4.72 4.46
CA ILE A 49 -10.03 -4.63 3.45
C ILE A 49 -10.16 -5.76 2.41
N ILE A 50 -10.44 -6.99 2.85
CA ILE A 50 -10.64 -8.15 1.97
C ILE A 50 -11.88 -7.95 1.10
N GLU A 51 -13.03 -7.58 1.68
CA GLU A 51 -14.30 -7.41 0.94
C GLU A 51 -14.20 -6.36 -0.17
N GLU A 52 -13.61 -5.20 0.14
CA GLU A 52 -13.41 -4.09 -0.81
C GLU A 52 -12.40 -4.40 -1.93
N ASN A 53 -11.53 -5.40 -1.74
CA ASN A 53 -10.41 -5.68 -2.66
C ASN A 53 -10.39 -7.13 -3.19
N GLN A 54 -11.43 -7.93 -2.96
CA GLN A 54 -11.49 -9.35 -3.32
C GLN A 54 -11.17 -9.63 -4.80
N ASP A 55 -11.59 -8.75 -5.72
CA ASP A 55 -11.32 -8.87 -7.16
C ASP A 55 -9.83 -8.66 -7.54
N PHE A 56 -9.01 -8.21 -6.59
CA PHE A 56 -7.60 -7.83 -6.76
C PHE A 56 -6.64 -8.64 -5.87
N LEU A 57 -7.18 -9.53 -5.03
CA LEU A 57 -6.45 -10.37 -4.08
C LEU A 57 -6.62 -11.84 -4.47
N THR A 58 -5.57 -12.63 -4.28
CA THR A 58 -5.72 -14.09 -4.31
C THR A 58 -6.04 -14.62 -2.91
N GLN A 59 -6.60 -15.83 -2.84
CA GLN A 59 -6.74 -16.53 -1.55
C GLN A 59 -5.36 -16.73 -0.89
N GLU A 60 -4.28 -16.90 -1.67
CA GLU A 60 -2.90 -17.02 -1.17
C GLU A 60 -2.46 -15.80 -0.35
N ASP A 61 -2.80 -14.59 -0.84
CA ASP A 61 -2.45 -13.32 -0.20
C ASP A 61 -3.24 -13.10 1.10
N ILE A 62 -4.53 -13.46 1.08
CA ILE A 62 -5.45 -13.40 2.24
C ILE A 62 -4.99 -14.38 3.33
N ASP A 63 -4.75 -15.63 2.96
CA ASP A 63 -4.34 -16.72 3.86
C ASP A 63 -3.02 -16.40 4.57
N LEU A 64 -2.02 -15.87 3.85
CA LEU A 64 -0.75 -15.41 4.42
C LEU A 64 -0.97 -14.31 5.47
N SER A 65 -1.81 -13.33 5.16
CA SER A 65 -2.04 -12.16 6.02
C SER A 65 -2.81 -12.53 7.29
N LEU A 66 -3.81 -13.41 7.16
CA LEU A 66 -4.57 -13.96 8.30
C LEU A 66 -3.71 -14.88 9.18
N LEU A 67 -2.82 -15.69 8.60
CA LEU A 67 -1.88 -16.53 9.35
C LEU A 67 -0.95 -15.67 10.22
N ILE A 68 -0.36 -14.60 9.65
CA ILE A 68 0.52 -13.69 10.37
C ILE A 68 -0.22 -12.98 11.52
N ILE A 69 -1.46 -12.54 11.30
CA ILE A 69 -2.28 -11.92 12.35
C ILE A 69 -2.56 -12.92 13.47
N LYS A 70 -2.99 -14.13 13.12
CA LYS A 70 -3.23 -15.20 14.10
C LYS A 70 -1.99 -15.49 14.95
N ILE A 71 -0.80 -15.60 14.34
CA ILE A 71 0.46 -15.83 15.08
C ILE A 71 0.73 -14.67 16.06
N LYS A 72 0.49 -13.42 15.66
CA LYS A 72 0.69 -12.22 16.49
C LYS A 72 -0.32 -12.16 17.65
N ASP A 73 -1.58 -12.49 17.40
CA ASP A 73 -2.64 -12.52 18.41
C ASP A 73 -2.42 -13.64 19.45
N GLU A 74 -1.99 -14.82 18.99
CA GLU A 74 -1.64 -15.96 19.86
C GLU A 74 -0.32 -15.73 20.63
N ASN A 75 0.58 -14.87 20.13
CA ASN A 75 1.90 -14.63 20.72
C ASN A 75 2.27 -13.13 20.79
N PRO A 76 1.64 -12.30 21.65
CA PRO A 76 1.79 -10.83 21.60
C PRO A 76 3.18 -10.23 21.83
N LEU A 77 4.18 -11.03 22.22
CA LEU A 77 5.56 -10.62 22.46
C LEU A 77 6.57 -11.22 21.45
N ILE A 78 6.09 -11.97 20.46
CA ILE A 78 6.94 -12.62 19.46
C ILE A 78 7.66 -11.57 18.59
N SER A 79 8.94 -11.80 18.28
CA SER A 79 9.69 -10.92 17.39
C SER A 79 9.32 -11.12 15.92
N THR A 80 9.61 -10.11 15.09
CA THR A 80 9.41 -10.20 13.62
C THR A 80 10.22 -11.35 13.03
N GLU A 81 11.46 -11.53 13.48
CA GLU A 81 12.35 -12.62 13.07
C GLU A 81 11.81 -14.01 13.46
N GLU A 82 11.19 -14.17 14.64
CA GLU A 82 10.54 -15.42 15.05
C GLU A 82 9.29 -15.72 14.21
N ILE A 83 8.44 -14.72 13.91
CA ILE A 83 7.29 -14.92 12.99
C ILE A 83 7.78 -15.33 11.60
N ILE A 84 8.82 -14.67 11.06
CA ILE A 84 9.43 -15.07 9.77
C ILE A 84 9.89 -16.53 9.83
N GLY A 85 10.48 -16.96 10.95
CA GLY A 85 10.87 -18.35 11.20
C GLY A 85 9.68 -19.31 11.17
N LEU A 86 8.63 -19.03 11.95
CA LEU A 86 7.40 -19.86 12.03
C LEU A 86 6.69 -19.97 10.69
N VAL A 87 6.43 -18.83 10.04
CA VAL A 87 5.79 -18.79 8.72
C VAL A 87 6.60 -19.58 7.69
N GLN A 88 7.93 -19.48 7.73
CA GLN A 88 8.78 -20.23 6.81
C GLN A 88 8.92 -21.72 7.16
N SER A 89 8.84 -22.13 8.43
CA SER A 89 8.81 -23.55 8.82
C SER A 89 7.47 -24.18 8.46
N ASP A 90 6.36 -23.51 8.73
CA ASP A 90 5.02 -23.96 8.35
C ASP A 90 4.96 -24.19 6.83
N PHE A 91 5.46 -23.25 6.02
CA PHE A 91 5.56 -23.44 4.56
C PHE A 91 6.48 -24.60 4.13
N SER A 92 7.45 -25.02 4.94
CA SER A 92 8.31 -26.17 4.62
C SER A 92 7.70 -27.53 4.93
N ASP A 93 6.75 -27.60 5.86
CA ASP A 93 6.03 -28.82 6.23
C ASP A 93 4.70 -29.01 5.44
N ILE A 94 4.33 -28.06 4.57
CA ILE A 94 3.13 -28.14 3.70
C ILE A 94 3.35 -29.13 2.55
N SER A 95 3.19 -30.40 2.92
CA SER A 95 2.69 -31.46 2.03
C SER A 95 1.34 -32.03 2.54
N ALA A 96 0.79 -31.47 3.62
CA ALA A 96 -0.29 -32.10 4.40
C ALA A 96 -1.45 -31.20 4.85
N LEU A 97 -1.42 -29.88 4.61
CA LEU A 97 -2.49 -28.95 4.98
C LEU A 97 -2.82 -27.94 3.87
N SER A 98 -4.03 -27.38 3.93
CA SER A 98 -4.72 -26.60 2.89
C SER A 98 -4.16 -25.19 2.60
N PHE A 99 -2.85 -24.97 2.81
CA PHE A 99 -2.14 -23.70 2.64
C PHE A 99 -1.03 -23.79 1.57
N GLU A 100 -1.16 -24.75 0.64
CA GLU A 100 -0.24 -25.00 -0.50
C GLU A 100 -0.03 -23.74 -1.39
N SER A 101 -0.98 -22.80 -1.31
CA SER A 101 -1.05 -21.54 -2.04
C SER A 101 -0.17 -20.42 -1.44
N ALA A 102 -0.36 -20.09 -0.17
CA ALA A 102 0.28 -18.93 0.49
C ALA A 102 1.83 -19.00 0.49
N GLY A 103 2.41 -20.20 0.38
CA GLY A 103 3.85 -20.42 0.24
C GLY A 103 4.44 -19.79 -1.03
N LYS A 104 3.66 -19.65 -2.10
CA LYS A 104 4.11 -19.02 -3.36
C LYS A 104 4.21 -17.51 -3.22
N THR A 105 3.24 -16.83 -2.60
CA THR A 105 3.37 -15.40 -2.30
C THR A 105 4.59 -15.18 -1.39
N TRP A 106 4.72 -15.93 -0.28
CA TRP A 106 5.83 -15.78 0.65
C TRP A 106 7.23 -16.03 0.06
N THR A 107 7.38 -17.03 -0.82
CA THR A 107 8.70 -17.37 -1.40
C THR A 107 9.20 -16.34 -2.41
N ASN A 108 8.31 -15.57 -3.04
CA ASN A 108 8.70 -14.50 -3.98
C ASN A 108 9.11 -13.19 -3.29
N LEU A 109 8.82 -13.01 -2.00
CA LEU A 109 9.17 -11.80 -1.25
C LEU A 109 10.68 -11.75 -0.93
N THR A 110 11.28 -10.57 -1.12
CA THR A 110 12.59 -10.24 -0.58
C THR A 110 12.61 -10.31 0.96
N ALA A 111 13.80 -10.38 1.55
CA ALA A 111 13.95 -10.35 3.01
C ALA A 111 13.43 -9.05 3.64
N ALA A 112 13.44 -7.93 2.90
CA ALA A 112 12.88 -6.66 3.34
C ALA A 112 11.33 -6.66 3.27
N GLU A 113 10.75 -7.15 2.17
CA GLU A 113 9.30 -7.26 2.02
C GLU A 113 8.71 -8.21 3.08
N LYS A 114 9.34 -9.36 3.37
CA LYS A 114 8.90 -10.28 4.43
C LYS A 114 8.75 -9.61 5.80
N LYS A 115 9.69 -8.74 6.18
CA LYS A 115 9.62 -7.96 7.42
C LYS A 115 8.44 -7.00 7.41
N LEU A 116 8.20 -6.30 6.30
CA LEU A 116 7.08 -5.37 6.18
C LEU A 116 5.72 -6.10 6.20
N VAL A 117 5.58 -7.24 5.54
CA VAL A 117 4.35 -8.06 5.58
C VAL A 117 4.08 -8.59 6.99
N VAL A 118 5.11 -8.98 7.74
CA VAL A 118 4.95 -9.41 9.14
C VAL A 118 4.59 -8.26 10.08
N LEU A 119 5.18 -7.08 9.89
CA LEU A 119 4.86 -5.89 10.68
C LEU A 119 3.44 -5.38 10.37
N PHE A 120 3.08 -5.31 9.09
CA PHE A 120 1.88 -4.65 8.54
C PHE A 120 1.05 -5.59 7.63
N PRO A 121 0.49 -6.70 8.15
CA PRO A 121 -0.21 -7.70 7.33
C PRO A 121 -1.49 -7.20 6.68
N ALA A 122 -2.21 -6.26 7.31
CA ALA A 122 -3.39 -5.64 6.71
C ALA A 122 -3.02 -4.71 5.55
N ASP A 123 -1.99 -3.86 5.73
CA ASP A 123 -1.48 -2.98 4.68
C ASP A 123 -0.85 -3.76 3.52
N ALA A 124 -0.27 -4.94 3.77
CA ALA A 124 0.25 -5.82 2.74
C ALA A 124 -0.82 -6.27 1.72
N LEU A 125 -2.07 -6.48 2.16
CA LEU A 125 -3.19 -6.72 1.26
C LEU A 125 -3.48 -5.49 0.39
N LEU A 126 -3.45 -4.28 0.96
CA LEU A 126 -3.64 -3.04 0.18
C LEU A 126 -2.51 -2.83 -0.83
N VAL A 127 -1.25 -3.10 -0.46
CA VAL A 127 -0.08 -3.10 -1.36
C VAL A 127 -0.27 -4.08 -2.53
N LYS A 128 -0.77 -5.28 -2.24
CA LYS A 128 -1.04 -6.32 -3.23
C LYS A 128 -2.20 -5.96 -4.16
N ALA A 129 -3.31 -5.46 -3.61
CA ALA A 129 -4.44 -4.97 -4.39
C ALA A 129 -4.03 -3.78 -5.28
N ALA A 130 -3.21 -2.86 -4.77
CA ALA A 130 -2.63 -1.75 -5.54
C ALA A 130 -1.76 -2.24 -6.71
N GLN A 131 -0.97 -3.31 -6.54
CA GLN A 131 -0.22 -3.96 -7.62
C GLN A 131 -1.18 -4.48 -8.70
N SER A 132 -2.17 -5.30 -8.33
CA SER A 132 -3.15 -5.87 -9.27
C SER A 132 -3.94 -4.81 -10.05
N LYS A 133 -4.41 -3.75 -9.37
CA LYS A 133 -5.07 -2.58 -9.97
C LYS A 133 -4.15 -1.86 -10.97
N THR A 134 -2.89 -1.69 -10.60
CA THR A 134 -1.86 -1.05 -11.45
C THR A 134 -1.53 -1.88 -12.67
N ASP A 135 -1.36 -3.19 -12.54
CA ASP A 135 -1.03 -4.09 -13.65
C ASP A 135 -2.15 -4.10 -14.70
N LYS A 136 -3.42 -4.06 -14.26
CA LYS A 136 -4.59 -3.89 -15.11
C LYS A 136 -4.56 -2.55 -15.87
N LEU A 137 -4.45 -1.43 -15.16
CA LEU A 137 -4.43 -0.09 -15.77
C LEU A 137 -3.22 0.14 -16.69
N THR A 138 -2.06 -0.43 -16.35
CA THR A 138 -0.84 -0.40 -17.18
C THR A 138 -1.06 -1.19 -18.47
N SER A 139 -1.66 -2.38 -18.39
CA SER A 139 -1.94 -3.21 -19.57
C SER A 139 -2.97 -2.57 -20.52
N GLU A 140 -3.91 -1.82 -19.97
CA GLU A 140 -4.92 -1.05 -20.73
C GLU A 140 -4.31 0.18 -21.44
N ARG A 141 -3.44 0.95 -20.77
CA ARG A 141 -2.86 2.20 -21.32
C ARG A 141 -1.58 1.99 -22.13
N TYR A 142 -0.78 0.99 -21.75
CA TYR A 142 0.52 0.66 -22.32
C TYR A 142 0.58 -0.82 -22.75
N PRO A 143 -0.23 -1.22 -23.75
CA PRO A 143 -0.24 -2.60 -24.23
C PRO A 143 1.14 -2.99 -24.77
N LYS A 144 1.64 -4.15 -24.32
CA LYS A 144 3.00 -4.67 -24.64
C LYS A 144 4.14 -3.82 -24.09
N TRP A 145 3.94 -3.16 -22.95
CA TRP A 145 5.05 -2.56 -22.18
C TRP A 145 6.15 -3.60 -21.89
N LYS A 146 7.37 -3.10 -21.74
CA LYS A 146 8.59 -3.86 -21.43
C LYS A 146 9.37 -3.15 -20.34
N ASP A 147 10.20 -3.91 -19.63
CA ASP A 147 10.98 -3.37 -18.52
C ASP A 147 11.93 -2.23 -18.97
N GLY A 148 11.99 -1.15 -18.19
CA GLY A 148 12.68 0.10 -18.48
C GLY A 148 11.97 1.06 -19.45
N ASP A 149 10.78 0.75 -19.96
CA ASP A 149 10.03 1.60 -20.91
C ASP A 149 9.02 2.57 -20.26
N LYS A 150 8.27 3.29 -21.11
CA LYS A 150 7.23 4.25 -20.67
C LYS A 150 6.08 3.59 -19.87
N GLY A 151 5.68 2.38 -20.22
CA GLY A 151 4.64 1.63 -19.51
C GLY A 151 5.13 1.08 -18.17
N ASN A 152 6.39 0.61 -18.11
CA ASN A 152 7.04 0.27 -16.85
C ASN A 152 7.21 1.51 -15.94
N ALA A 153 7.62 2.67 -16.47
CA ALA A 153 7.65 3.92 -15.72
C ALA A 153 6.27 4.35 -15.18
N PHE A 154 5.20 4.19 -15.99
CA PHE A 154 3.82 4.37 -15.55
C PHE A 154 3.42 3.41 -14.43
N ARG A 155 3.78 2.13 -14.55
CA ARG A 155 3.49 1.08 -13.58
C ARG A 155 4.05 1.41 -12.19
N HIS A 156 5.35 1.70 -12.10
CA HIS A 156 6.02 2.00 -10.82
C HIS A 156 5.43 3.26 -10.15
N ALA A 157 5.15 4.29 -10.95
CA ALA A 157 4.53 5.51 -10.46
C ALA A 157 3.07 5.33 -10.02
N LEU A 158 2.24 4.63 -10.79
CA LEU A 158 0.85 4.40 -10.42
C LEU A 158 0.72 3.52 -9.17
N TRP A 159 1.53 2.46 -9.06
CA TRP A 159 1.55 1.62 -7.86
C TRP A 159 1.85 2.45 -6.60
N ASN A 160 2.87 3.32 -6.67
CA ASN A 160 3.20 4.22 -5.57
C ASN A 160 2.13 5.29 -5.29
N ALA A 161 1.41 5.76 -6.30
CA ALA A 161 0.29 6.69 -6.13
C ALA A 161 -0.88 6.02 -5.40
N ILE A 162 -1.27 4.81 -5.81
CA ILE A 162 -2.36 4.04 -5.18
C ILE A 162 -1.96 3.63 -3.75
N MET A 163 -0.75 3.10 -3.53
CA MET A 163 -0.25 2.83 -2.17
C MET A 163 -0.23 4.10 -1.31
N SER A 164 0.18 5.25 -1.84
CA SER A 164 0.17 6.50 -1.07
C SER A 164 -1.23 6.93 -0.62
N LYS A 165 -2.26 6.59 -1.39
CA LYS A 165 -3.67 6.83 -1.09
C LYS A 165 -4.21 5.81 -0.08
N ASP A 166 -3.88 4.52 -0.24
CA ASP A 166 -4.43 3.42 0.56
C ASP A 166 -3.73 3.24 1.93
N ILE A 167 -2.39 3.40 1.99
CA ILE A 167 -1.55 3.13 3.17
C ILE A 167 -0.64 4.29 3.59
N GLY A 168 -0.74 5.44 2.91
CA GLY A 168 0.06 6.64 3.18
C GLY A 168 1.47 6.61 2.57
N LYS A 169 2.00 7.80 2.24
CA LYS A 169 3.27 7.96 1.51
C LYS A 169 4.48 7.27 2.15
N TYR A 170 4.58 7.30 3.49
CA TYR A 170 5.70 6.71 4.22
C TYR A 170 5.72 5.19 4.10
N LEU A 171 4.60 4.51 4.34
CA LEU A 171 4.56 3.05 4.25
C LEU A 171 4.65 2.59 2.78
N ALA A 172 4.07 3.35 1.84
CA ALA A 172 4.26 3.16 0.40
C ALA A 172 5.73 3.24 -0.03
N GLU A 173 6.50 4.20 0.50
CA GLU A 173 7.95 4.30 0.27
C GLU A 173 8.71 3.10 0.82
N GLN A 174 8.38 2.62 2.03
CA GLN A 174 9.02 1.45 2.62
C GLN A 174 8.77 0.18 1.79
N PHE A 175 7.53 -0.11 1.40
CA PHE A 175 7.20 -1.26 0.55
C PHE A 175 7.83 -1.17 -0.84
N ALA A 176 7.74 0.00 -1.51
CA ALA A 176 8.37 0.19 -2.81
C ALA A 176 9.90 0.03 -2.75
N THR A 177 10.56 0.56 -1.71
CA THR A 177 12.02 0.46 -1.57
C THR A 177 12.47 -0.97 -1.25
N ALA A 178 11.68 -1.73 -0.49
CA ALA A 178 11.91 -3.15 -0.25
C ALA A 178 11.77 -4.00 -1.53
N HIS A 179 10.83 -3.64 -2.41
CA HIS A 179 10.66 -4.28 -3.72
C HIS A 179 11.91 -4.14 -4.60
N GLU A 180 12.47 -2.93 -4.68
CA GLU A 180 13.67 -2.66 -5.48
C GLU A 180 14.97 -3.21 -4.84
N ASP A 181 14.94 -3.87 -3.68
CA ASP A 181 16.16 -4.31 -2.99
C ASP A 181 16.87 -5.48 -3.71
N HIS A 182 16.11 -6.33 -4.43
CA HIS A 182 16.56 -7.52 -5.19
C HIS A 182 17.40 -8.56 -4.41
N GLY A 183 17.78 -8.32 -3.15
CA GLY A 183 18.60 -9.22 -2.34
C GLY A 183 20.07 -9.36 -2.79
N VAL A 184 20.53 -8.51 -3.71
CA VAL A 184 21.87 -8.59 -4.31
C VAL A 184 22.57 -7.22 -4.34
N THR A 185 23.90 -7.23 -4.27
CA THR A 185 24.69 -5.98 -4.28
C THR A 185 24.66 -5.28 -5.65
N ASP A 186 24.83 -3.95 -5.65
CA ASP A 186 25.09 -3.15 -6.85
C ASP A 186 26.19 -3.72 -7.78
N ALA A 187 27.19 -4.40 -7.22
CA ALA A 187 28.28 -5.02 -7.98
C ALA A 187 27.86 -6.29 -8.74
N VAL A 188 26.76 -6.92 -8.32
CA VAL A 188 26.06 -8.00 -9.05
C VAL A 188 25.12 -7.40 -10.07
N LEU A 189 24.22 -6.48 -9.67
CA LEU A 189 23.28 -5.80 -10.56
C LEU A 189 23.96 -5.09 -11.75
N LYS A 190 25.18 -4.54 -11.58
CA LYS A 190 25.97 -3.94 -12.68
C LYS A 190 26.40 -4.93 -13.77
N LYS A 191 26.39 -6.24 -13.49
CA LYS A 191 26.76 -7.32 -14.43
C LYS A 191 25.54 -7.90 -15.14
N GLU A 192 24.36 -7.78 -14.54
CA GLU A 192 23.09 -8.19 -15.11
C GLU A 192 22.62 -7.11 -16.08
N VAL A 193 22.55 -7.45 -17.38
CA VAL A 193 22.23 -6.50 -18.45
C VAL A 193 21.07 -7.02 -19.29
N TRP A 194 20.01 -6.21 -19.40
CA TRP A 194 18.85 -6.49 -20.24
C TRP A 194 18.28 -5.19 -20.82
N ASN A 195 17.63 -5.28 -21.98
CA ASN A 195 17.14 -4.13 -22.75
C ASN A 195 18.19 -3.03 -23.04
N GLY A 196 19.49 -3.35 -22.95
CA GLY A 196 20.62 -2.44 -23.15
C GLY A 196 21.12 -1.72 -21.89
N PHE A 197 20.55 -1.99 -20.72
CA PHE A 197 20.88 -1.34 -19.45
C PHE A 197 21.18 -2.38 -18.37
N ASN A 198 22.00 -2.00 -17.38
CA ASN A 198 22.28 -2.88 -16.23
C ASN A 198 21.25 -2.73 -15.11
N GLY A 199 21.18 -3.70 -14.19
CA GLY A 199 20.19 -3.70 -13.11
C GLY A 199 20.24 -2.50 -12.17
N VAL A 200 21.41 -1.87 -11.97
CA VAL A 200 21.50 -0.61 -11.21
C VAL A 200 20.86 0.55 -11.97
N GLN A 201 20.85 0.54 -13.31
CA GLN A 201 20.16 1.56 -14.10
C GLN A 201 18.64 1.42 -14.02
N HIS A 202 18.12 0.18 -14.11
CA HIS A 202 16.70 -0.14 -13.94
C HIS A 202 16.22 0.21 -12.53
N LYS A 203 16.85 -0.31 -11.47
CA LYS A 203 16.57 0.07 -10.06
C LYS A 203 16.56 1.59 -9.83
N ASN A 204 17.49 2.34 -10.43
CA ASN A 204 17.51 3.81 -10.33
C ASN A 204 16.47 4.52 -11.22
N MET A 205 15.84 3.83 -12.17
CA MET A 205 14.66 4.28 -12.90
C MET A 205 13.41 4.05 -12.05
N ASP A 206 13.28 2.85 -11.49
CA ASP A 206 12.14 2.45 -10.66
C ASP A 206 12.03 3.29 -9.40
N LEU A 207 13.11 3.46 -8.62
CA LEU A 207 13.13 4.34 -7.44
C LEU A 207 12.73 5.79 -7.76
N HIS A 208 13.11 6.31 -8.93
CA HIS A 208 12.72 7.66 -9.38
C HIS A 208 11.22 7.73 -9.69
N ASN A 209 10.71 6.76 -10.45
CA ASN A 209 9.31 6.70 -10.83
C ASN A 209 8.40 6.39 -9.63
N ASN A 210 8.88 5.59 -8.67
CA ASN A 210 8.23 5.32 -7.39
C ASN A 210 8.00 6.64 -6.62
N GLN A 211 9.04 7.47 -6.44
CA GLN A 211 8.89 8.79 -5.80
C GLN A 211 7.93 9.70 -6.58
N MET A 212 8.11 9.80 -7.91
CA MET A 212 7.22 10.58 -8.79
C MET A 212 5.74 10.18 -8.62
N GLY A 213 5.48 8.88 -8.43
CA GLY A 213 4.18 8.32 -8.13
C GLY A 213 3.59 8.75 -6.79
N ARG A 214 4.39 8.71 -5.72
CA ARG A 214 3.96 9.20 -4.39
C ARG A 214 3.56 10.68 -4.43
N ASP A 215 4.16 11.47 -5.32
CA ASP A 215 3.84 12.89 -5.50
C ASP A 215 2.56 13.15 -6.31
N CYS A 216 1.92 12.12 -6.90
CA CYS A 216 0.60 12.23 -7.54
C CYS A 216 -0.58 12.18 -6.56
N PHE A 217 -0.35 11.80 -5.29
CA PHE A 217 -1.39 11.77 -4.24
C PHE A 217 -1.26 12.97 -3.28
N TYR A 218 -2.39 13.61 -2.97
CA TYR A 218 -2.49 14.67 -1.97
C TYR A 218 -3.50 14.28 -0.89
N TRP A 219 -3.13 14.47 0.38
CA TRP A 219 -3.96 14.05 1.53
C TRP A 219 -5.32 14.77 1.62
N TYR A 220 -5.45 15.92 0.95
CA TYR A 220 -6.69 16.69 0.85
C TYR A 220 -7.56 16.33 -0.36
N ASP A 221 -7.10 15.43 -1.25
CA ASP A 221 -7.98 14.84 -2.25
C ASP A 221 -8.96 13.91 -1.53
N LEU A 222 -10.27 14.17 -1.65
CA LEU A 222 -11.31 13.30 -1.13
C LEU A 222 -11.33 11.97 -1.91
N LEU A 223 -10.56 11.00 -1.42
CA LEU A 223 -10.45 9.62 -1.93
C LEU A 223 -10.44 9.52 -3.47
N PRO A 224 -9.35 9.99 -4.13
CA PRO A 224 -9.27 10.02 -5.58
C PRO A 224 -9.37 8.61 -6.16
N PHE A 225 -10.13 8.46 -7.25
CA PHE A 225 -10.19 7.21 -7.99
C PHE A 225 -8.81 6.85 -8.56
N ASP A 226 -8.52 5.55 -8.69
CA ASP A 226 -7.23 5.09 -9.24
C ASP A 226 -7.00 5.57 -10.68
N THR A 227 -8.07 5.79 -11.44
CA THR A 227 -8.02 6.43 -12.76
C THR A 227 -7.57 7.89 -12.71
N THR A 228 -7.98 8.65 -11.68
CA THR A 228 -7.51 10.02 -11.45
C THR A 228 -6.02 10.06 -11.10
N LEU A 229 -5.53 9.11 -10.31
CA LEU A 229 -4.10 8.96 -10.04
C LEU A 229 -3.32 8.56 -11.30
N ALA A 230 -3.86 7.64 -12.10
CA ALA A 230 -3.30 7.25 -13.39
C ALA A 230 -3.21 8.41 -14.39
N ASP A 231 -4.21 9.29 -14.44
CA ASP A 231 -4.21 10.47 -15.31
C ASP A 231 -3.12 11.48 -14.91
N ARG A 232 -2.91 11.68 -13.60
CA ARG A 232 -1.82 12.52 -13.07
C ARG A 232 -0.43 11.92 -13.37
N VAL A 233 -0.28 10.60 -13.24
CA VAL A 233 0.96 9.90 -13.62
C VAL A 233 1.22 10.06 -15.13
N ASP A 234 0.20 9.88 -15.97
CA ASP A 234 0.32 10.10 -17.42
C ASP A 234 0.68 11.54 -17.78
N GLU A 235 0.18 12.53 -17.04
CA GLU A 235 0.55 13.95 -17.19
C GLU A 235 2.03 14.17 -16.88
N LYS A 236 2.53 13.70 -15.72
CA LYS A 236 3.95 13.77 -15.37
C LYS A 236 4.86 13.11 -16.40
N ILE A 237 4.46 11.95 -16.94
CA ILE A 237 5.22 11.28 -18.00
C ILE A 237 5.20 12.09 -19.30
N LYS A 238 4.07 12.70 -19.69
CA LYS A 238 4.00 13.59 -20.87
C LYS A 238 4.87 14.84 -20.70
N ASN A 239 5.00 15.35 -19.48
CA ASN A 239 5.86 16.47 -19.13
C ASN A 239 7.36 16.11 -19.08
N GLY A 240 7.71 14.82 -19.22
CA GLY A 240 9.10 14.36 -19.17
C GLY A 240 9.68 14.24 -17.76
N GLU A 241 8.85 14.23 -16.72
CA GLU A 241 9.28 14.07 -15.32
C GLU A 241 9.69 12.63 -14.99
N ALA A 242 9.16 11.66 -15.73
CA ALA A 242 9.47 10.24 -15.57
C ALA A 242 10.82 9.86 -16.16
N LYS A 243 11.53 8.97 -15.47
CA LYS A 243 12.76 8.38 -15.99
C LYS A 243 12.39 7.16 -16.83
N ILE A 244 12.89 7.12 -18.07
CA ILE A 244 12.64 6.05 -19.04
C ILE A 244 13.98 5.68 -19.68
N LEU A 245 14.32 4.40 -19.68
CA LEU A 245 15.56 3.89 -20.25
C LEU A 245 15.35 3.45 -21.71
N VAL A 246 14.28 2.70 -21.94
CA VAL A 246 13.96 2.04 -23.21
C VAL A 246 12.89 2.85 -23.94
N LYS A 247 13.16 3.18 -25.20
CA LYS A 247 12.24 3.92 -26.08
C LYS A 247 11.49 2.99 -27.04
#